data_AF-A0A3S3QIL3-F1
#
_entry.id   AF-A0A3S3QIL3-F1
#
_cell.length_a   1.000
_cell.length_b   1.000
_cell.length_c   1.000
_cell.angle_alpha   90.00
_cell.angle_beta   90.00
_cell.angle_gamma   90.00
#
_symmetry.space_group_name_H-M   'P 1'
#
loop_
_entity.id
_entity.type
_entity.pdbx_description
1 polymer ?
#
loop_
_entity_poly.entity_id
_entity_poly.type
_entity_poly.pdbx_seq_one_letter_code
_entity_poly.pdbx_strand_id
1 'polypeptide(L)'
;MKGFGRGTLFLLLLFIFLLVFPKQGIGLEILSKSKIEKCEKLSDSNNLDCKQKIVLNMAVPSESSGGEASLVAELVEAEDNTTNKMQTLRNPPVITVNKSAAYALYEITYLRDVPYKPVEFSIKTRKCKRDASAKVVKICERLRDEHGNFIDHTQPICCPCGPWRRAPSSCGNFFDKLFKGKANSAHCLRFPGDWFHVFSIGRRSLGFSVRIEVKKGSKTSEVLVGPENRTVLSNDNFLRVNLIGDFVGYTSLPSFEDFYLVIPRQGVLGQPENLGRNFSMWMLLERVRFTLDGVECNKIGVSYEAFSGQPNFCSSPFESCLQNQLWKFWDADQNRISKNQLPQYTVERRFERINQHPDAGTHSFSIGITEVLNTNLLLELSADDIEYVYQRSPGQILNVTIPTFEALTQFGTATITIKNIGKLEASYSLTKKRIAAARRRHTWRVGAPSSTSSSHHQPPQQQQCGIAAAGNLSSTSSLEQQQELFPLFLSPPPFRFFPLPSLSLDASVLAKTKGQRMP
;
A
#
# COMPACT_ATOMS: atom_id res chain seq x y z
N MET A 1 47.11 -50.25 10.35
CA MET A 1 45.68 -50.32 9.99
C MET A 1 44.83 -50.19 11.25
N LYS A 2 44.05 -49.11 11.39
CA LYS A 2 42.81 -49.03 12.18
C LYS A 2 42.14 -47.65 11.98
N GLY A 3 41.21 -47.62 11.03
CA GLY A 3 39.90 -46.94 11.13
C GLY A 3 39.81 -45.46 11.50
N PHE A 4 40.41 -44.55 10.73
CA PHE A 4 39.96 -43.15 10.64
C PHE A 4 38.73 -43.10 9.71
N GLY A 5 37.62 -43.68 10.15
CA GLY A 5 36.53 -44.12 9.27
C GLY A 5 35.19 -43.44 9.56
N ARG A 6 34.68 -42.74 8.55
CA ARG A 6 33.27 -42.39 8.32
C ARG A 6 32.61 -41.30 9.16
N GLY A 7 32.80 -41.22 10.48
CA GLY A 7 32.01 -40.30 11.33
C GLY A 7 32.26 -38.80 11.09
N THR A 8 33.52 -38.39 11.01
CA THR A 8 33.93 -37.00 10.78
C THR A 8 33.70 -36.54 9.35
N LEU A 9 33.81 -37.44 8.36
CA LEU A 9 33.50 -37.12 6.97
C LEU A 9 32.00 -36.92 6.76
N PHE A 10 31.15 -37.69 7.45
CA PHE A 10 29.70 -37.55 7.38
C PHE A 10 29.21 -36.24 8.02
N LEU A 11 29.80 -35.85 9.15
CA LEU A 11 29.52 -34.56 9.81
C LEU A 11 29.97 -33.37 8.95
N LEU A 12 31.12 -33.46 8.26
CA LEU A 12 31.59 -32.42 7.34
C LEU A 12 30.70 -32.34 6.09
N LEU A 13 30.30 -33.49 5.53
CA LEU A 13 29.37 -33.55 4.39
C LEU A 13 27.98 -33.04 4.76
N LEU A 14 27.47 -33.32 5.97
CA LEU A 14 26.19 -32.77 6.45
C LEU A 14 26.27 -31.25 6.66
N PHE A 15 27.41 -30.75 7.14
CA PHE A 15 27.65 -29.30 7.30
C PHE A 15 27.81 -28.58 5.96
N ILE A 16 28.42 -29.23 4.97
CA ILE A 16 28.48 -28.75 3.58
C ILE A 16 27.09 -28.81 2.94
N PHE A 17 26.28 -29.85 3.19
CA PHE A 17 24.91 -29.97 2.67
C PHE A 17 23.97 -28.92 3.28
N LEU A 18 24.14 -28.57 4.57
CA LEU A 18 23.43 -27.47 5.23
C LEU A 18 23.89 -26.06 4.77
N LEU A 19 25.08 -25.94 4.16
CA LEU A 19 25.55 -24.71 3.51
C LEU A 19 25.09 -24.58 2.06
N VAL A 20 24.60 -25.67 1.45
CA VAL A 20 24.05 -25.73 0.10
C VAL A 20 22.52 -25.86 0.17
N PHE A 21 21.86 -25.03 0.96
CA PHE A 21 20.46 -24.72 0.66
C PHE A 21 20.45 -23.75 -0.54
N PRO A 22 19.64 -24.00 -1.57
CA PRO A 22 19.53 -23.11 -2.71
C PRO A 22 19.16 -21.72 -2.19
N LYS A 23 20.03 -20.75 -2.45
CA LYS A 23 19.72 -19.35 -2.24
C LYS A 23 18.59 -19.03 -3.21
N GLN A 24 17.41 -18.80 -2.66
CA GLN A 24 16.22 -18.39 -3.41
C GLN A 24 16.59 -17.18 -4.27
N GLY A 25 16.34 -17.31 -5.57
CA GLY A 25 16.56 -16.24 -6.52
C GLY A 25 15.58 -15.12 -6.24
N ILE A 26 16.04 -13.87 -6.30
CA ILE A 26 15.19 -12.67 -6.10
C ILE A 26 15.02 -11.91 -7.44
N GLY A 27 15.38 -12.55 -8.55
CA GLY A 27 15.12 -12.07 -9.90
C GLY A 27 13.97 -12.82 -10.55
N LEU A 28 13.74 -12.55 -11.83
CA LEU A 28 12.86 -13.36 -12.68
C LEU A 28 13.31 -14.83 -12.66
N GLU A 29 12.40 -15.75 -12.35
CA GLU A 29 12.69 -17.19 -12.28
C GLU A 29 11.91 -17.96 -13.35
N ILE A 30 12.59 -18.86 -14.06
CA ILE A 30 11.94 -19.80 -14.98
C ILE A 30 11.47 -21.01 -14.18
N LEU A 31 10.16 -21.24 -14.18
CA LEU A 31 9.52 -22.36 -13.48
C LEU A 31 9.52 -23.62 -14.34
N SER A 32 9.27 -23.47 -15.64
CA SER A 32 9.35 -24.58 -16.60
C SER A 32 9.65 -24.09 -18.02
N LYS A 33 10.35 -24.94 -18.78
CA LYS A 33 10.60 -24.81 -20.22
C LYS A 33 10.17 -26.11 -20.89
N SER A 34 9.30 -26.02 -21.90
CA SER A 34 8.81 -27.19 -22.64
C SER A 34 8.62 -26.86 -24.12
N LYS A 35 8.80 -27.86 -24.98
CA LYS A 35 8.38 -27.82 -26.40
C LYS A 35 6.99 -28.43 -26.50
N ILE A 36 6.07 -27.76 -27.20
CA ILE A 36 4.73 -28.26 -27.46
C ILE A 36 4.39 -28.07 -28.94
N GLU A 37 3.74 -29.06 -29.54
CA GLU A 37 3.12 -28.91 -30.85
C GLU A 37 1.70 -28.40 -30.66
N LYS A 38 1.41 -27.21 -31.19
CA LYS A 38 0.10 -26.57 -31.07
C LYS A 38 -0.58 -26.61 -32.44
N CYS A 39 -1.67 -27.36 -32.51
CA CYS A 39 -2.51 -27.47 -33.70
C CYS A 39 -3.73 -26.55 -33.58
N GLU A 40 -3.94 -25.72 -34.59
CA GLU A 40 -5.11 -24.85 -34.71
C GLU A 40 -6.09 -25.43 -35.74
N LYS A 41 -7.37 -25.53 -35.36
CA LYS A 41 -8.45 -25.98 -36.23
C LYS A 41 -9.30 -24.76 -36.61
N LEU A 42 -9.12 -24.25 -37.83
CA LEU A 42 -9.75 -23.00 -38.30
C LEU A 42 -11.18 -23.21 -38.84
N SER A 43 -11.59 -24.45 -39.11
CA SER A 43 -12.92 -24.81 -39.63
C SER A 43 -13.24 -26.28 -39.34
N ASP A 44 -14.47 -26.74 -39.58
CA ASP A 44 -14.84 -28.17 -39.46
C ASP A 44 -14.14 -29.09 -40.46
N SER A 45 -13.33 -28.56 -41.37
CA SER A 45 -12.43 -29.36 -42.20
C SER A 45 -11.40 -30.12 -41.35
N ASN A 46 -10.96 -31.28 -41.84
CA ASN A 46 -9.94 -32.11 -41.17
C ASN A 46 -8.52 -31.53 -41.25
N ASN A 47 -8.36 -30.29 -41.74
CA ASN A 47 -7.04 -29.68 -41.93
C ASN A 47 -6.61 -28.95 -40.65
N LEU A 48 -5.53 -29.45 -40.02
CA LEU A 48 -4.96 -28.92 -38.79
C LEU A 48 -3.65 -28.21 -39.11
N ASP A 49 -3.53 -26.94 -38.73
CA ASP A 49 -2.25 -26.20 -38.83
C ASP A 49 -1.47 -26.40 -37.52
N CYS A 50 -0.53 -27.35 -37.52
CA CYS A 50 0.29 -27.70 -36.38
C CYS A 50 1.65 -26.99 -36.45
N LYS A 51 2.00 -26.25 -35.39
CA LYS A 51 3.29 -25.57 -35.26
C LYS A 51 3.94 -25.92 -33.92
N GLN A 52 5.23 -26.25 -33.97
CA GLN A 52 6.01 -26.39 -32.75
C GLN A 52 6.26 -25.02 -32.10
N LYS A 53 6.11 -24.97 -30.78
CA LYS A 53 6.29 -23.77 -29.96
C LYS A 53 7.03 -24.10 -28.68
N ILE A 54 7.83 -23.15 -28.20
CA ILE A 54 8.41 -23.17 -26.85
C ILE A 54 7.42 -22.51 -25.90
N VAL A 55 7.07 -23.21 -24.82
CA VAL A 55 6.25 -22.69 -23.74
C VAL A 55 7.12 -22.51 -22.50
N LEU A 56 7.11 -21.30 -21.97
CA LEU A 56 7.85 -20.90 -20.77
C LEU A 56 6.86 -20.44 -19.71
N ASN A 57 6.98 -21.03 -18.54
CA ASN A 57 6.29 -20.58 -17.35
C ASN A 57 7.31 -19.86 -16.46
N MET A 58 7.00 -18.65 -16.03
CA MET A 58 7.94 -17.80 -15.30
C MET A 58 7.26 -17.05 -14.15
N ALA A 59 8.03 -16.85 -13.09
CA ALA A 59 7.67 -16.00 -11.95
C ALA A 59 8.38 -14.64 -12.11
N VAL A 60 7.59 -13.59 -12.33
CA VAL A 60 8.08 -12.22 -12.51
C VAL A 60 7.86 -11.42 -11.23
N PRO A 61 8.90 -11.06 -10.47
CA PRO A 61 8.75 -10.25 -9.26
C PRO A 61 8.33 -8.81 -9.62
N SER A 62 7.54 -8.17 -8.76
CA SER A 62 7.25 -6.74 -8.87
C SER A 62 8.54 -5.91 -8.81
N GLU A 63 8.57 -4.80 -9.55
CA GLU A 63 9.73 -3.90 -9.68
C GLU A 63 10.93 -4.51 -10.42
N SER A 64 10.70 -5.51 -11.28
CA SER A 64 11.72 -6.01 -12.21
C SER A 64 11.96 -4.99 -13.33
N SER A 65 13.21 -4.67 -13.65
CA SER A 65 13.54 -3.63 -14.64
C SER A 65 13.64 -4.18 -16.07
N GLY A 66 13.89 -5.48 -16.21
CA GLY A 66 14.20 -6.15 -17.47
C GLY A 66 15.67 -6.03 -17.88
N GLY A 67 16.45 -5.22 -17.16
CA GLY A 67 17.89 -5.05 -17.38
C GLY A 67 18.73 -6.12 -16.68
N GLU A 68 18.14 -6.89 -15.75
CA GLU A 68 18.83 -7.89 -14.95
C GLU A 68 18.98 -9.26 -15.63
N ALA A 69 18.09 -9.59 -16.56
CA ALA A 69 18.06 -10.87 -17.25
C ALA A 69 17.35 -10.77 -18.59
N SER A 70 17.78 -11.58 -19.54
CA SER A 70 17.18 -11.70 -20.87
C SER A 70 17.00 -13.16 -21.28
N LEU A 71 16.05 -13.39 -22.16
CA LEU A 71 15.81 -14.68 -22.81
C LEU A 71 16.24 -14.57 -24.27
N VAL A 72 17.11 -15.45 -24.72
CA VAL A 72 17.64 -15.44 -26.10
C VAL A 72 17.04 -16.62 -26.84
N ALA A 73 16.18 -16.34 -27.82
CA ALA A 73 15.52 -17.37 -28.61
C ALA A 73 16.43 -17.88 -29.74
N GLU A 74 16.56 -19.19 -29.87
CA GLU A 74 17.25 -19.83 -30.98
C GLU A 74 16.24 -20.16 -32.09
N LEU A 75 16.57 -19.76 -33.31
CA LEU A 75 15.80 -20.02 -34.52
C LEU A 75 16.68 -20.84 -35.46
N VAL A 76 16.34 -22.10 -35.62
CA VAL A 76 16.96 -23.02 -36.56
C VAL A 76 16.14 -22.96 -37.84
N GLU A 77 16.75 -22.40 -38.89
CA GLU A 77 16.28 -22.42 -40.28
C GLU A 77 14.96 -21.67 -40.56
N ALA A 78 15.07 -20.45 -41.13
CA ALA A 78 14.00 -19.86 -41.92
C ALA A 78 14.39 -19.88 -43.39
N GLU A 79 13.62 -20.62 -44.19
CA GLU A 79 13.69 -20.57 -45.65
C GLU A 79 13.05 -19.25 -46.11
N ASP A 80 13.84 -18.38 -46.72
CA ASP A 80 13.33 -17.16 -47.35
C ASP A 80 12.60 -17.56 -48.64
N ASN A 81 11.26 -17.48 -48.64
CA ASN A 81 10.36 -17.80 -49.76
C ASN A 81 10.75 -17.13 -51.09
N THR A 82 11.63 -16.13 -51.07
CA THR A 82 12.07 -15.40 -52.27
C THR A 82 13.40 -15.89 -52.85
N THR A 83 14.23 -16.64 -52.10
CA THR A 83 15.61 -16.92 -52.53
C THR A 83 16.10 -18.37 -52.38
N ASN A 84 15.30 -19.33 -51.87
CA ASN A 84 15.73 -20.72 -51.62
C ASN A 84 17.09 -20.81 -50.87
N LYS A 85 17.43 -19.79 -50.09
CA LYS A 85 18.65 -19.75 -49.29
C LYS A 85 18.26 -19.96 -47.83
N MET A 86 18.78 -21.03 -47.24
CA MET A 86 18.75 -21.22 -45.81
C MET A 86 19.50 -20.07 -45.14
N GLN A 87 18.79 -19.24 -44.37
CA GLN A 87 19.40 -18.19 -43.57
C GLN A 87 19.12 -18.46 -42.09
N THR A 88 20.17 -18.83 -41.36
CA THR A 88 20.20 -18.68 -39.90
C THR A 88 20.15 -17.18 -39.59
N LEU A 89 19.19 -16.74 -38.76
CA LEU A 89 19.16 -15.35 -38.30
C LEU A 89 20.49 -15.03 -37.61
N ARG A 90 21.27 -14.08 -38.17
CA ARG A 90 22.58 -13.69 -37.60
C ARG A 90 22.49 -13.16 -36.16
N ASN A 91 21.33 -12.61 -35.79
CA ASN A 91 21.09 -12.02 -34.47
C ASN A 91 19.84 -12.66 -33.86
N PRO A 92 19.97 -13.53 -32.83
CA PRO A 92 18.82 -14.17 -32.20
C PRO A 92 17.89 -13.15 -31.55
N PRO A 93 16.56 -13.37 -31.54
CA PRO A 93 15.64 -12.51 -30.81
C PRO A 93 15.93 -12.50 -29.31
N VAL A 94 16.05 -11.32 -28.72
CA VAL A 94 16.25 -11.13 -27.28
C VAL A 94 14.97 -10.61 -26.65
N ILE A 95 14.50 -11.27 -25.60
CA ILE A 95 13.28 -10.93 -24.89
C ILE A 95 13.65 -10.48 -23.47
N THR A 96 13.13 -9.33 -23.05
CA THR A 96 13.28 -8.80 -21.69
C THR A 96 11.91 -8.55 -21.09
N VAL A 97 11.79 -8.75 -19.77
CA VAL A 97 10.51 -8.66 -19.05
C VAL A 97 10.67 -7.72 -17.86
N ASN A 98 9.91 -6.64 -17.87
CA ASN A 98 9.83 -5.64 -16.82
C ASN A 98 8.45 -5.66 -16.17
N LYS A 99 8.38 -5.55 -14.85
CA LYS A 99 7.12 -5.46 -14.11
C LYS A 99 7.12 -4.22 -13.22
N SER A 100 6.07 -3.42 -13.34
CA SER A 100 5.87 -2.23 -12.50
C SER A 100 5.58 -2.59 -11.04
N ALA A 101 5.73 -1.60 -10.16
CA ALA A 101 5.37 -1.75 -8.75
C ALA A 101 3.86 -2.01 -8.61
N ALA A 102 3.49 -3.02 -7.81
CA ALA A 102 2.08 -3.37 -7.61
C ALA A 102 1.39 -2.33 -6.70
N TYR A 103 0.09 -2.15 -6.91
CA TYR A 103 -0.78 -1.29 -6.11
C TYR A 103 -2.13 -1.95 -5.86
N ALA A 104 -2.74 -1.63 -4.73
CA ALA A 104 -4.11 -2.00 -4.41
C ALA A 104 -5.01 -0.80 -4.69
N LEU A 105 -5.94 -0.96 -5.64
CA LEU A 105 -6.95 0.04 -5.99
C LEU A 105 -8.24 -0.28 -5.25
N TYR A 106 -8.87 0.74 -4.68
CA TYR A 106 -10.14 0.64 -3.99
C TYR A 106 -11.21 1.43 -4.73
N GLU A 107 -12.33 0.79 -5.01
CA GLU A 107 -13.52 1.46 -5.52
C GLU A 107 -14.04 2.41 -4.43
N ILE A 108 -14.33 3.65 -4.80
CA ILE A 108 -14.90 4.64 -3.88
C ILE A 108 -16.23 5.16 -4.42
N THR A 109 -17.21 5.31 -3.54
CA THR A 109 -18.53 5.83 -3.90
C THR A 109 -18.90 6.96 -2.95
N TYR A 110 -19.18 8.14 -3.53
CA TYR A 110 -19.54 9.34 -2.77
C TYR A 110 -20.85 9.12 -2.01
N LEU A 111 -20.88 9.52 -0.74
CA LEU A 111 -22.07 9.45 0.10
C LEU A 111 -22.65 10.85 0.32
N ARG A 112 -21.89 11.73 0.98
CA ARG A 112 -22.33 13.08 1.35
C ARG A 112 -21.16 13.94 1.81
N ASP A 113 -21.45 15.23 1.96
CA ASP A 113 -20.57 16.18 2.63
C ASP A 113 -20.82 16.20 4.15
N VAL A 114 -19.73 16.41 4.90
CA VAL A 114 -19.74 16.61 6.35
C VAL A 114 -18.86 17.82 6.73
N PRO A 115 -19.24 18.60 7.74
CA PRO A 115 -18.45 19.73 8.20
C PRO A 115 -17.20 19.28 8.97
N TYR A 116 -16.09 20.00 8.82
CA TYR A 116 -14.85 19.72 9.56
C TYR A 116 -14.99 19.96 11.07
N LYS A 117 -15.59 21.10 11.43
CA LYS A 117 -15.79 21.54 12.81
C LYS A 117 -17.13 22.25 12.98
N PRO A 118 -18.20 21.52 13.33
CA PRO A 118 -19.41 22.11 13.88
C PRO A 118 -19.09 22.93 15.14
N VAL A 119 -19.65 24.12 15.25
CA VAL A 119 -19.43 25.04 16.36
C VAL A 119 -20.75 25.45 16.98
N GLU A 120 -20.83 25.32 18.30
CA GLU A 120 -21.88 25.96 19.08
C GLU A 120 -21.50 27.41 19.38
N PHE A 121 -22.42 28.33 19.09
CA PHE A 121 -22.31 29.71 19.52
C PHE A 121 -23.26 29.99 20.67
N SER A 122 -22.74 30.60 21.74
CA SER A 122 -23.55 31.11 22.85
C SER A 122 -23.60 32.64 22.85
N ILE A 123 -24.79 33.22 22.77
CA ILE A 123 -25.02 34.66 22.79
C ILE A 123 -25.78 35.05 24.06
N LYS A 124 -25.16 35.89 24.89
CA LYS A 124 -25.82 36.48 26.06
C LYS A 124 -26.80 37.56 25.58
N THR A 125 -28.07 37.41 25.91
CA THR A 125 -29.15 38.30 25.43
C THR A 125 -30.26 38.46 26.49
N ARG A 126 -31.29 39.23 26.18
CA ARG A 126 -32.50 39.40 27.00
C ARG A 126 -33.73 39.15 26.16
N LYS A 127 -34.81 38.64 26.79
CA LYS A 127 -36.08 38.31 26.11
C LYS A 127 -35.89 37.33 24.92
N CYS A 128 -35.03 36.33 25.08
CA CYS A 128 -34.79 35.32 24.04
C CYS A 128 -36.06 34.49 23.77
N LYS A 129 -36.37 34.30 22.48
CA LYS A 129 -37.44 33.43 21.96
C LYS A 129 -36.93 32.65 20.76
N ARG A 130 -37.61 31.56 20.37
CA ARG A 130 -37.25 30.72 19.22
C ARG A 130 -37.38 31.46 17.88
N ASP A 131 -38.29 32.41 17.78
CA ASP A 131 -38.58 33.25 16.61
C ASP A 131 -37.87 34.62 16.66
N ALA A 132 -36.96 34.82 17.62
CA ALA A 132 -36.28 36.08 17.80
C ALA A 132 -35.39 36.44 16.59
N SER A 133 -35.42 37.71 16.19
CA SER A 133 -34.63 38.23 15.07
C SER A 133 -33.15 38.42 15.42
N ALA A 134 -32.31 38.62 14.40
CA ALA A 134 -30.88 38.91 14.55
C ALA A 134 -30.58 40.08 15.50
N LYS A 135 -31.49 41.04 15.69
CA LYS A 135 -31.30 42.13 16.67
C LYS A 135 -31.16 41.61 18.12
N VAL A 136 -31.79 40.48 18.43
CA VAL A 136 -31.81 39.89 19.78
C VAL A 136 -30.83 38.73 19.89
N VAL A 137 -30.81 37.82 18.92
CA VAL A 137 -30.02 36.57 18.97
C VAL A 137 -28.76 36.61 18.11
N LYS A 138 -28.50 37.72 17.41
CA LYS A 138 -27.33 37.92 16.54
C LYS A 138 -27.18 36.77 15.54
N ILE A 139 -26.01 36.14 15.51
CA ILE A 139 -25.66 35.02 14.62
C ILE A 139 -26.51 33.76 14.82
N CYS A 140 -27.27 33.69 15.92
CA CYS A 140 -28.17 32.57 16.22
C CYS A 140 -29.59 32.74 15.65
N GLU A 141 -29.81 33.71 14.76
CA GLU A 141 -31.07 33.79 14.01
C GLU A 141 -31.31 32.52 13.18
N ARG A 142 -32.57 32.09 13.05
CA ARG A 142 -32.94 30.94 12.22
C ARG A 142 -32.47 31.09 10.78
N LEU A 143 -31.96 30.01 10.20
CA LEU A 143 -31.43 30.02 8.85
C LEU A 143 -32.56 29.86 7.83
N ARG A 144 -32.33 30.37 6.62
CA ARG A 144 -33.20 30.19 5.47
C ARG A 144 -32.49 29.40 4.39
N ASP A 145 -33.24 28.60 3.65
CA ASP A 145 -32.75 27.92 2.46
C ASP A 145 -32.66 28.90 1.26
N GLU A 146 -32.21 28.40 0.11
CA GLU A 146 -32.09 29.18 -1.14
C GLU A 146 -33.45 29.71 -1.63
N HIS A 147 -34.55 29.08 -1.24
CA HIS A 147 -35.92 29.46 -1.59
C HIS A 147 -36.54 30.42 -0.55
N GLY A 148 -35.78 30.82 0.48
CA GLY A 148 -36.23 31.73 1.53
C GLY A 148 -37.07 31.10 2.64
N ASN A 149 -37.30 29.79 2.61
CA ASN A 149 -38.00 29.03 3.64
C ASN A 149 -37.13 28.85 4.87
N PHE A 150 -37.74 28.80 6.05
CA PHE A 150 -36.99 28.53 7.27
C PHE A 150 -36.56 27.07 7.34
N ILE A 151 -35.28 26.86 7.65
CA ILE A 151 -34.74 25.52 7.86
C ILE A 151 -35.12 25.06 9.27
N ASP A 152 -35.79 23.92 9.37
CA ASP A 152 -36.21 23.34 10.64
C ASP A 152 -35.00 23.07 11.57
N HIS A 153 -35.26 23.10 12.87
CA HIS A 153 -34.24 22.89 13.92
C HIS A 153 -33.08 23.92 13.97
N THR A 154 -33.03 24.92 13.08
CA THR A 154 -31.97 25.96 13.10
C THR A 154 -32.22 27.12 14.06
N GLN A 155 -33.41 27.17 14.63
CA GLN A 155 -33.85 28.14 15.64
C GLN A 155 -33.02 28.09 16.93
N PRO A 156 -32.76 29.24 17.57
CA PRO A 156 -31.96 29.31 18.79
C PRO A 156 -32.66 28.63 19.96
N ILE A 157 -31.86 28.00 20.82
CA ILE A 157 -32.31 27.41 22.08
C ILE A 157 -32.00 28.38 23.20
N CYS A 158 -33.06 28.88 23.84
CA CYS A 158 -32.95 29.88 24.90
C CYS A 158 -32.83 29.21 26.27
N CYS A 159 -31.68 29.39 26.92
CA CYS A 159 -31.44 28.91 28.28
C CYS A 159 -31.49 30.05 29.31
N PRO A 160 -31.95 29.77 30.54
CA PRO A 160 -31.96 30.76 31.61
C PRO A 160 -30.54 31.11 32.07
N CYS A 161 -30.36 32.32 32.58
CA CYS A 161 -29.13 32.75 33.24
C CYS A 161 -28.85 31.96 34.53
N GLY A 162 -27.58 31.91 34.95
CA GLY A 162 -27.13 31.25 36.18
C GLY A 162 -25.71 30.68 36.07
N PRO A 163 -25.08 30.32 37.22
CA PRO A 163 -23.73 29.75 37.24
C PRO A 163 -23.70 28.28 36.79
N TRP A 164 -24.68 27.47 37.19
CA TRP A 164 -24.78 26.03 36.87
C TRP A 164 -25.60 25.79 35.60
N ARG A 165 -25.24 26.47 34.51
CA ARG A 165 -25.94 26.41 33.21
C ARG A 165 -24.92 26.20 32.09
N ARG A 166 -25.38 25.69 30.93
CA ARG A 166 -24.56 25.42 29.74
C ARG A 166 -23.58 26.54 29.41
N ALA A 167 -24.02 27.80 29.46
CA ALA A 167 -23.16 28.97 29.44
C ALA A 167 -23.33 29.79 30.73
N PRO A 168 -22.32 29.81 31.63
CA PRO A 168 -22.37 30.59 32.85
C PRO A 168 -22.61 32.07 32.56
N SER A 169 -23.66 32.63 33.16
CA SER A 169 -24.04 34.03 32.94
C SER A 169 -24.71 34.64 34.16
N SER A 170 -24.45 35.93 34.40
CA SER A 170 -25.14 36.70 35.44
C SER A 170 -26.55 37.07 34.99
N CYS A 171 -27.53 36.89 35.88
CA CYS A 171 -28.91 37.32 35.64
C CYS A 171 -29.10 38.83 35.72
N GLY A 172 -28.10 39.57 36.23
CA GLY A 172 -28.20 40.99 36.55
C GLY A 172 -29.15 41.29 37.71
N ASN A 173 -29.45 42.57 37.89
CA ASN A 173 -30.25 43.06 39.01
C ASN A 173 -31.76 43.07 38.69
N PHE A 174 -32.59 43.19 39.73
CA PHE A 174 -34.05 43.20 39.59
C PHE A 174 -34.56 44.30 38.64
N PHE A 175 -34.02 45.52 38.72
CA PHE A 175 -34.39 46.63 37.84
C PHE A 175 -34.11 46.34 36.36
N ASP A 176 -32.97 45.74 36.04
CA ASP A 176 -32.66 45.33 34.66
C ASP A 176 -33.64 44.27 34.15
N LYS A 177 -34.08 43.35 35.01
CA LYS A 177 -35.08 42.36 34.66
C LYS A 177 -36.44 43.00 34.38
N LEU A 178 -36.80 44.06 35.11
CA LEU A 178 -38.06 44.79 34.95
C LEU A 178 -38.09 45.64 33.67
N PHE A 179 -37.04 46.43 33.43
CA PHE A 179 -36.99 47.34 32.27
C PHE A 179 -36.52 46.67 30.97
N LYS A 180 -35.52 45.79 31.05
CA LYS A 180 -34.88 45.18 29.87
C LYS A 180 -35.31 43.73 29.63
N GLY A 181 -36.02 43.12 30.57
CA GLY A 181 -36.50 41.73 30.51
C GLY A 181 -35.51 40.69 31.04
N LYS A 182 -35.98 39.44 31.15
CA LYS A 182 -35.20 38.30 31.66
C LYS A 182 -33.93 38.07 30.83
N ALA A 183 -32.80 37.92 31.51
CA ALA A 183 -31.52 37.58 30.91
C ALA A 183 -31.48 36.09 30.57
N ASN A 184 -31.17 35.79 29.31
CA ASN A 184 -31.12 34.45 28.76
C ASN A 184 -29.85 34.31 27.91
N SER A 185 -29.40 33.07 27.68
CA SER A 185 -28.40 32.77 26.66
C SER A 185 -29.08 32.08 25.48
N ALA A 186 -28.85 32.56 24.27
CA ALA A 186 -29.24 31.86 23.05
C ALA A 186 -28.08 30.95 22.61
N HIS A 187 -28.38 29.68 22.33
CA HIS A 187 -27.42 28.71 21.81
C HIS A 187 -27.84 28.26 20.42
N CYS A 188 -26.90 28.21 19.49
CA CYS A 188 -27.15 27.75 18.13
C CYS A 188 -25.96 26.96 17.59
N LEU A 189 -26.26 25.95 16.78
CA LEU A 189 -25.27 25.23 16.00
C LEU A 189 -25.01 25.97 14.68
N ARG A 190 -23.74 26.02 14.27
CA ARG A 190 -23.30 26.51 12.97
C ARG A 190 -22.17 25.64 12.44
N PHE A 191 -21.99 25.68 11.12
CA PHE A 191 -20.96 24.94 10.42
C PHE A 191 -20.02 25.90 9.68
N PRO A 192 -19.22 26.71 10.41
CA PRO A 192 -18.24 27.57 9.78
C PRO A 192 -17.04 26.75 9.26
N GLY A 193 -16.36 27.28 8.24
CA GLY A 193 -15.10 26.74 7.74
C GLY A 193 -15.26 25.59 6.74
N ASP A 194 -14.29 24.67 6.78
CA ASP A 194 -14.11 23.65 5.74
C ASP A 194 -15.10 22.50 5.82
N TRP A 195 -15.36 21.91 4.66
CA TRP A 195 -16.21 20.73 4.48
C TRP A 195 -15.39 19.59 3.87
N PHE A 196 -15.85 18.37 4.10
CA PHE A 196 -15.19 17.16 3.66
C PHE A 196 -16.20 16.25 2.96
N HIS A 197 -15.78 15.64 1.88
CA HIS A 197 -16.51 14.59 1.19
C HIS A 197 -16.31 13.26 1.94
N VAL A 198 -17.39 12.50 2.11
CA VAL A 198 -17.37 11.15 2.67
C VAL A 198 -17.58 10.14 1.54
N PHE A 199 -16.65 9.19 1.43
CA PHE A 199 -16.72 8.09 0.47
C PHE A 199 -16.83 6.75 1.19
N SER A 200 -17.77 5.93 0.73
CA SER A 200 -17.73 4.49 1.00
C SER A 200 -16.62 3.83 0.18
N ILE A 201 -15.97 2.85 0.79
CA ILE A 201 -14.91 2.06 0.14
C ILE A 201 -15.49 0.69 -0.19
N GLY A 202 -15.42 0.33 -1.47
CA GLY A 202 -15.93 -0.90 -2.05
C GLY A 202 -14.86 -1.96 -2.23
N ARG A 203 -14.92 -2.66 -3.36
CA ARG A 203 -14.01 -3.78 -3.63
C ARG A 203 -12.59 -3.30 -3.88
N ARG A 204 -11.64 -4.14 -3.50
CA ARG A 204 -10.23 -3.96 -3.80
C ARG A 204 -9.85 -4.75 -5.04
N SER A 205 -9.19 -4.11 -6.00
CA SER A 205 -8.54 -4.73 -7.14
C SER A 205 -7.02 -4.58 -7.05
N LEU A 206 -6.30 -5.53 -7.63
CA LEU A 206 -4.84 -5.50 -7.73
C LEU A 206 -4.47 -4.93 -9.10
N GLY A 207 -3.58 -3.94 -9.11
CA GLY A 207 -3.10 -3.30 -10.34
C GLY A 207 -1.58 -3.38 -10.48
N PHE A 208 -1.13 -3.69 -11.69
CA PHE A 208 0.26 -3.64 -12.14
C PHE A 208 0.30 -3.78 -13.67
N SER A 209 1.48 -3.58 -14.25
CA SER A 209 1.73 -3.72 -15.68
C SER A 209 3.03 -4.47 -15.91
N VAL A 210 3.01 -5.48 -16.77
CA VAL A 210 4.20 -6.21 -17.23
C VAL A 210 4.46 -5.82 -18.67
N ARG A 211 5.65 -5.25 -18.90
CA ARG A 211 6.17 -4.86 -20.21
C ARG A 211 7.13 -5.95 -20.69
N ILE A 212 6.85 -6.53 -21.85
CA ILE A 212 7.71 -7.51 -22.51
C ILE A 212 8.24 -6.86 -23.79
N GLU A 213 9.56 -6.71 -23.87
CA GLU A 213 10.22 -6.18 -25.06
C GLU A 213 10.88 -7.33 -25.83
N VAL A 214 10.70 -7.33 -27.15
CA VAL A 214 11.31 -8.31 -28.06
C VAL A 214 12.16 -7.57 -29.07
N LYS A 215 13.47 -7.82 -29.05
CA LYS A 215 14.44 -7.21 -29.94
C LYS A 215 14.87 -8.20 -31.02
N LYS A 216 14.56 -7.90 -32.28
CA LYS A 216 14.95 -8.66 -33.47
C LYS A 216 15.92 -7.82 -34.31
N GLY A 217 17.22 -8.04 -34.10
CA GLY A 217 18.25 -7.20 -34.71
C GLY A 217 18.14 -5.73 -34.24
N SER A 218 17.74 -4.84 -35.15
CA SER A 218 17.52 -3.40 -34.86
C SER A 218 16.08 -3.03 -34.54
N LYS A 219 15.12 -3.93 -34.75
CA LYS A 219 13.70 -3.68 -34.47
C LYS A 219 13.35 -4.12 -33.06
N THR A 220 12.63 -3.28 -32.33
CA THR A 220 12.09 -3.59 -31.01
C THR A 220 10.57 -3.57 -31.10
N SER A 221 9.90 -4.63 -30.64
CA SER A 221 8.46 -4.65 -30.40
C SER A 221 8.19 -4.75 -28.90
N GLU A 222 7.10 -4.12 -28.46
CA GLU A 222 6.69 -4.09 -27.05
C GLU A 222 5.29 -4.68 -26.90
N VAL A 223 5.10 -5.48 -25.86
CA VAL A 223 3.82 -6.03 -25.44
C VAL A 223 3.57 -5.66 -23.99
N LEU A 224 2.40 -5.08 -23.70
CA LEU A 224 1.97 -4.71 -22.35
C LEU A 224 0.84 -5.65 -21.90
N VAL A 225 1.02 -6.30 -20.75
CA VAL A 225 -0.02 -7.13 -20.11
C VAL A 225 -0.28 -6.69 -18.68
N GLY A 226 -1.50 -6.92 -18.21
CA GLY A 226 -1.91 -6.58 -16.86
C GLY A 226 -3.25 -7.22 -16.50
N PRO A 227 -3.78 -6.95 -15.30
CA PRO A 227 -5.06 -7.50 -14.85
C PRO A 227 -6.24 -7.22 -15.79
N GLU A 228 -6.23 -6.06 -16.46
CA GLU A 228 -7.23 -5.63 -17.45
C GLU A 228 -7.06 -6.34 -18.81
N ASN A 229 -5.82 -6.51 -19.27
CA ASN A 229 -5.47 -7.15 -20.55
C ASN A 229 -4.51 -8.32 -20.30
N ARG A 230 -5.06 -9.52 -20.08
CA ARG A 230 -4.30 -10.70 -19.62
C ARG A 230 -3.62 -11.47 -20.75
N THR A 231 -4.17 -11.45 -21.94
CA THR A 231 -3.66 -12.19 -23.09
C THR A 231 -3.36 -11.25 -24.24
N VAL A 232 -2.10 -11.22 -24.69
CA VAL A 232 -1.70 -10.40 -25.83
C VAL A 232 -0.83 -11.22 -26.77
N LEU A 233 -1.05 -11.03 -28.07
CA LEU A 233 -0.27 -11.62 -29.14
C LEU A 233 0.56 -10.50 -29.79
N SER A 234 1.84 -10.75 -30.00
CA SER A 234 2.71 -9.84 -30.77
C SER A 234 2.23 -9.76 -32.22
N ASN A 235 2.40 -8.59 -32.86
CA ASN A 235 1.92 -8.32 -34.22
C ASN A 235 2.43 -9.31 -35.28
N ASP A 236 3.57 -9.95 -35.02
CA ASP A 236 4.22 -10.92 -35.90
C ASP A 236 3.93 -12.38 -35.51
N ASN A 237 2.99 -12.63 -34.59
CA ASN A 237 2.63 -13.94 -34.04
C ASN A 237 3.81 -14.74 -33.46
N PHE A 238 4.95 -14.09 -33.21
CA PHE A 238 6.14 -14.73 -32.67
C PHE A 238 6.00 -15.02 -31.18
N LEU A 239 5.40 -14.08 -30.45
CA LEU A 239 5.24 -14.13 -29.00
C LEU A 239 3.76 -14.04 -28.66
N ARG A 240 3.27 -15.01 -27.88
CA ARG A 240 1.99 -14.92 -27.17
C ARG A 240 2.26 -14.87 -25.67
N VAL A 241 1.71 -13.87 -25.01
CA VAL A 241 1.84 -13.67 -23.58
C VAL A 241 0.49 -13.93 -22.92
N ASN A 242 0.48 -14.72 -21.86
CA ASN A 242 -0.70 -14.96 -21.04
C ASN A 242 -0.38 -14.77 -19.55
N LEU A 243 -1.09 -13.85 -18.91
CA LEU A 243 -1.06 -13.61 -17.48
C LEU A 243 -2.01 -14.60 -16.77
N ILE A 244 -1.44 -15.62 -16.14
CA ILE A 244 -2.22 -16.67 -15.46
C ILE A 244 -2.77 -16.14 -14.13
N GLY A 245 -1.94 -15.42 -13.38
CA GLY A 245 -2.32 -14.86 -12.07
C GLY A 245 -1.09 -14.55 -11.23
N ASP A 246 -1.31 -14.25 -9.96
CA ASP A 246 -0.25 -13.91 -9.01
C ASP A 246 -0.09 -15.00 -7.95
N PHE A 247 1.16 -15.23 -7.55
CA PHE A 247 1.45 -16.03 -6.37
C PHE A 247 1.06 -15.24 -5.12
N VAL A 248 0.40 -15.93 -4.19
CA VAL A 248 -0.10 -15.31 -2.96
C VAL A 248 1.08 -14.76 -2.14
N GLY A 249 0.97 -13.49 -1.73
CA GLY A 249 1.93 -12.85 -0.83
C GLY A 249 1.83 -13.38 0.60
N TYR A 250 2.88 -13.16 1.38
CA TYR A 250 2.95 -13.54 2.79
C TYR A 250 2.38 -12.46 3.72
N THR A 251 2.11 -11.26 3.20
CA THR A 251 1.45 -10.19 3.94
C THR A 251 0.04 -9.96 3.45
N SER A 252 -0.89 -9.87 4.40
CA SER A 252 -2.27 -9.51 4.09
C SER A 252 -2.34 -8.04 3.69
N LEU A 253 -2.92 -7.78 2.52
CA LEU A 253 -3.29 -6.44 2.11
C LEU A 253 -4.49 -5.95 2.96
N PRO A 254 -4.46 -4.69 3.44
CA PRO A 254 -5.55 -4.17 4.24
C PRO A 254 -6.87 -4.17 3.46
N SER A 255 -7.97 -4.40 4.18
CA SER A 255 -9.33 -4.13 3.72
C SER A 255 -9.88 -2.94 4.49
N PHE A 256 -10.69 -2.12 3.82
CA PHE A 256 -11.28 -0.92 4.41
C PHE A 256 -12.81 -0.96 4.37
N GLU A 257 -13.40 -2.16 4.38
CA GLU A 257 -14.84 -2.36 4.29
C GLU A 257 -15.59 -1.62 5.40
N ASP A 258 -15.08 -1.66 6.63
CA ASP A 258 -15.65 -1.00 7.81
C ASP A 258 -15.24 0.48 7.95
N PHE A 259 -14.62 1.07 6.93
CA PHE A 259 -14.14 2.45 6.95
C PHE A 259 -14.82 3.31 5.89
N TYR A 260 -14.84 4.60 6.16
CA TYR A 260 -15.07 5.65 5.17
C TYR A 260 -13.79 6.44 4.95
N LEU A 261 -13.58 6.82 3.70
CA LEU A 261 -12.54 7.75 3.29
C LEU A 261 -13.11 9.17 3.32
N VAL A 262 -12.48 10.07 4.06
CA VAL A 262 -12.87 11.48 4.10
C VAL A 262 -11.79 12.35 3.46
N ILE A 263 -12.23 13.23 2.57
CA ILE A 263 -11.37 14.04 1.71
C ILE A 263 -11.81 15.50 1.81
N PRO A 264 -10.90 16.47 2.04
CA PRO A 264 -11.25 17.88 2.05
C PRO A 264 -11.96 18.28 0.75
N ARG A 265 -13.07 19.01 0.86
CA ARG A 265 -13.80 19.50 -0.31
C ARG A 265 -12.97 20.52 -1.06
N GLN A 266 -12.78 20.28 -2.35
CA GLN A 266 -12.18 21.23 -3.28
C GLN A 266 -13.26 21.72 -4.24
N GLY A 267 -13.66 22.98 -4.12
CA GLY A 267 -14.65 23.59 -5.01
C GLY A 267 -16.10 23.56 -4.52
N VAL A 268 -17.03 23.35 -5.45
CA VAL A 268 -18.49 23.57 -5.31
C VAL A 268 -19.16 22.44 -4.50
N LEU A 269 -20.35 22.72 -3.95
CA LEU A 269 -21.20 21.73 -3.26
C LEU A 269 -21.55 20.55 -4.16
N GLY A 270 -21.44 19.32 -3.63
CA GLY A 270 -21.83 18.10 -4.34
C GLY A 270 -20.69 17.09 -4.51
N GLN A 271 -20.89 16.12 -5.41
CA GLN A 271 -19.87 15.13 -5.73
C GLN A 271 -18.67 15.82 -6.39
N PRO A 272 -17.45 15.64 -5.87
CA PRO A 272 -16.27 16.33 -6.41
C PRO A 272 -15.90 15.77 -7.78
N GLU A 273 -15.59 16.66 -8.72
CA GLU A 273 -14.93 16.36 -10.01
C GLU A 273 -13.43 16.01 -9.83
N ASN A 274 -12.82 16.45 -8.72
CA ASN A 274 -11.42 16.17 -8.43
C ASN A 274 -11.16 16.07 -6.93
N LEU A 275 -10.56 14.96 -6.50
CA LEU A 275 -10.20 14.72 -5.09
C LEU A 275 -8.88 15.40 -4.67
N GLY A 276 -8.13 15.93 -5.64
CA GLY A 276 -6.84 16.57 -5.43
C GLY A 276 -5.70 15.57 -5.23
N ARG A 277 -4.48 16.11 -5.06
CA ARG A 277 -3.24 15.33 -4.86
C ARG A 277 -2.62 15.50 -3.47
N ASN A 278 -3.27 16.28 -2.62
CA ASN A 278 -2.79 16.53 -1.26
C ASN A 278 -3.46 15.55 -0.29
N PHE A 279 -2.73 14.48 0.06
CA PHE A 279 -3.20 13.42 0.95
C PHE A 279 -3.06 13.76 2.44
N SER A 280 -2.46 14.91 2.78
CA SER A 280 -2.16 15.26 4.18
C SER A 280 -3.40 15.16 5.06
N MET A 281 -4.53 15.71 4.60
CA MET A 281 -5.80 15.74 5.33
C MET A 281 -6.78 14.61 5.00
N TRP A 282 -6.37 13.65 4.16
CA TRP A 282 -7.21 12.48 3.88
C TRP A 282 -7.19 11.56 5.10
N MET A 283 -8.35 11.13 5.57
CA MET A 283 -8.46 10.24 6.73
C MET A 283 -9.32 9.01 6.42
N LEU A 284 -8.95 7.88 7.00
CA LEU A 284 -9.75 6.66 7.05
C LEU A 284 -10.34 6.53 8.46
N LEU A 285 -11.66 6.54 8.55
CA LEU A 285 -12.39 6.53 9.81
C LEU A 285 -13.44 5.42 9.79
N GLU A 286 -13.61 4.71 10.90
CA GLU A 286 -14.57 3.61 11.03
C GLU A 286 -16.00 4.11 10.80
N ARG A 287 -16.83 3.35 10.08
CA ARG A 287 -18.22 3.69 9.75
C ARG A 287 -19.05 4.04 10.98
N VAL A 288 -18.81 3.37 12.10
CA VAL A 288 -19.51 3.58 13.38
C VAL A 288 -19.33 4.99 13.96
N ARG A 289 -18.34 5.76 13.50
CA ARG A 289 -18.09 7.15 13.92
C ARG A 289 -18.99 8.16 13.23
N PHE A 290 -19.74 7.75 12.21
CA PHE A 290 -20.56 8.62 11.38
C PHE A 290 -22.06 8.46 11.68
N THR A 291 -22.80 9.54 11.49
CA THR A 291 -24.27 9.58 11.46
C THR A 291 -24.67 10.16 10.10
N LEU A 292 -25.21 9.31 9.23
CA LEU A 292 -25.55 9.70 7.86
C LEU A 292 -26.92 10.37 7.76
N ASP A 293 -27.80 10.15 8.73
CA ASP A 293 -29.07 10.85 8.93
C ASP A 293 -28.88 12.13 9.76
N GLY A 294 -27.83 12.20 10.56
CA GLY A 294 -27.47 13.37 11.36
C GLY A 294 -28.26 13.49 12.67
N VAL A 295 -28.94 12.42 13.11
CA VAL A 295 -29.78 12.41 14.33
C VAL A 295 -29.01 11.96 15.58
N GLU A 296 -27.80 11.44 15.41
CA GLU A 296 -26.97 11.00 16.54
C GLU A 296 -25.98 12.08 16.99
N CYS A 297 -25.91 12.30 18.31
CA CYS A 297 -24.92 13.18 18.93
C CYS A 297 -23.52 12.56 18.96
N ASN A 298 -22.50 13.43 18.98
CA ASN A 298 -21.09 13.05 19.13
C ASN A 298 -20.58 12.09 18.06
N LYS A 299 -21.11 12.22 16.84
CA LYS A 299 -20.68 11.53 15.63
C LYS A 299 -20.45 12.52 14.50
N ILE A 300 -19.63 12.12 13.54
CA ILE A 300 -19.35 12.92 12.33
C ILE A 300 -20.63 12.98 11.49
N GLY A 301 -21.06 14.18 11.13
CA GLY A 301 -22.32 14.40 10.41
C GLY A 301 -23.49 14.86 11.28
N VAL A 302 -23.26 15.15 12.57
CA VAL A 302 -24.29 15.68 13.49
C VAL A 302 -25.03 16.89 12.89
N SER A 303 -26.36 16.85 12.93
CA SER A 303 -27.21 17.89 12.36
C SER A 303 -27.85 18.79 13.43
N TYR A 304 -28.63 19.77 12.97
CA TYR A 304 -29.44 20.64 13.82
C TYR A 304 -30.45 19.87 14.67
N GLU A 305 -31.01 18.78 14.14
CA GLU A 305 -32.02 17.97 14.84
C GLU A 305 -31.41 17.32 16.08
N ALA A 306 -30.31 16.59 15.92
CA ALA A 306 -29.58 15.97 17.03
C ALA A 306 -29.17 16.99 18.11
N PHE A 307 -28.63 18.13 17.67
CA PHE A 307 -28.20 19.18 18.59
C PHE A 307 -29.38 19.79 19.36
N SER A 308 -30.50 20.06 18.68
CA SER A 308 -31.67 20.67 19.32
C SER A 308 -32.48 19.71 20.18
N GLY A 309 -32.44 18.42 19.85
CA GLY A 309 -33.11 17.33 20.56
C GLY A 309 -32.38 16.81 21.80
N GLN A 310 -31.25 17.41 22.20
CA GLN A 310 -30.50 16.94 23.38
C GLN A 310 -31.35 16.97 24.66
N PRO A 311 -31.37 15.87 25.45
CA PRO A 311 -32.03 15.88 26.75
C PRO A 311 -31.31 16.86 27.68
N ASN A 312 -32.07 17.57 28.50
CA ASN A 312 -31.54 18.52 29.49
C ASN A 312 -30.58 19.57 28.90
N PHE A 313 -30.82 20.05 27.67
CA PHE A 313 -29.93 20.96 26.92
C PHE A 313 -29.30 22.06 27.78
N CYS A 314 -30.08 22.83 28.54
CA CYS A 314 -29.58 23.96 29.33
C CYS A 314 -28.76 23.59 30.57
N SER A 315 -28.84 22.33 31.01
CA SER A 315 -28.07 21.79 32.14
C SER A 315 -26.86 20.98 31.67
N SER A 316 -26.82 20.57 30.40
CA SER A 316 -25.65 19.89 29.82
C SER A 316 -24.48 20.86 29.58
N PRO A 317 -23.22 20.37 29.59
CA PRO A 317 -22.04 21.20 29.33
C PRO A 317 -22.05 21.87 27.95
N PHE A 318 -21.35 22.99 27.83
CA PHE A 318 -21.09 23.64 26.54
C PHE A 318 -20.40 22.67 25.57
N GLU A 319 -20.72 22.76 24.27
CA GLU A 319 -20.27 21.83 23.21
C GLU A 319 -20.69 20.36 23.37
N SER A 320 -21.65 20.06 24.25
CA SER A 320 -22.28 18.72 24.26
C SER A 320 -22.94 18.46 22.90
N CYS A 321 -22.93 17.19 22.47
CA CYS A 321 -23.37 16.70 21.16
C CYS A 321 -22.40 16.98 19.99
N LEU A 322 -21.39 17.84 20.17
CA LEU A 322 -20.43 18.21 19.12
C LEU A 322 -19.04 17.59 19.32
N GLN A 323 -18.98 16.47 20.05
CA GLN A 323 -17.73 15.71 20.26
C GLN A 323 -17.45 14.76 19.07
N ASN A 324 -16.24 14.20 19.01
CA ASN A 324 -15.79 13.23 17.98
C ASN A 324 -16.04 13.70 16.53
N GLN A 325 -15.72 14.96 16.24
CA GLN A 325 -15.77 15.52 14.88
C GLN A 325 -14.41 15.35 14.18
N LEU A 326 -14.37 15.58 12.86
CA LEU A 326 -13.17 15.38 12.04
C LEU A 326 -11.92 16.07 12.61
N TRP A 327 -12.06 17.32 13.05
CA TRP A 327 -10.95 18.08 13.64
C TRP A 327 -10.32 17.41 14.88
N LYS A 328 -11.09 16.66 15.68
CA LYS A 328 -10.57 15.95 16.86
C LYS A 328 -9.67 14.79 16.47
N PHE A 329 -10.03 14.06 15.42
CA PHE A 329 -9.22 12.95 14.90
C PHE A 329 -7.94 13.48 14.25
N TRP A 330 -8.06 14.58 13.52
CA TRP A 330 -6.91 15.30 12.97
C TRP A 330 -5.93 15.76 14.07
N ASP A 331 -6.41 16.50 15.08
CA ASP A 331 -5.58 16.97 16.18
C ASP A 331 -4.95 15.82 16.97
N ALA A 332 -5.67 14.71 17.14
CA ALA A 332 -5.12 13.51 17.77
C ALA A 332 -3.93 12.97 16.96
N ASP A 333 -4.02 12.91 15.64
CA ASP A 333 -2.91 12.49 14.79
C ASP A 333 -1.76 13.49 14.75
N GLN A 334 -2.04 14.79 14.74
CA GLN A 334 -0.98 15.82 14.86
C GLN A 334 -0.20 15.67 16.18
N ASN A 335 -0.89 15.36 17.28
CA ASN A 335 -0.25 15.07 18.57
C ASN A 335 0.56 13.77 18.58
N ARG A 336 0.20 12.77 17.76
CA ARG A 336 0.99 11.55 17.59
C ARG A 336 2.22 11.82 16.73
N ILE A 337 2.05 12.56 15.64
CA ILE A 337 3.11 12.95 14.72
C ILE A 337 4.18 13.77 15.44
N SER A 338 3.78 14.74 16.28
CA SER A 338 4.73 15.55 17.07
C SER A 338 5.55 14.71 18.07
N LYS A 339 5.03 13.54 18.46
CA LYS A 339 5.72 12.54 19.31
C LYS A 339 6.44 11.45 18.50
N ASN A 340 6.62 11.63 17.18
CA ASN A 340 7.20 10.65 16.27
C ASN A 340 6.49 9.28 16.29
N GLN A 341 5.18 9.28 16.55
CA GLN A 341 4.35 8.09 16.49
C GLN A 341 3.58 8.04 15.16
N LEU A 342 3.27 6.83 14.70
CA LEU A 342 2.47 6.65 13.48
C LEU A 342 1.06 7.21 13.69
N PRO A 343 0.51 8.02 12.77
CA PRO A 343 -0.87 8.45 12.86
C PRO A 343 -1.82 7.25 12.74
N GLN A 344 -3.03 7.42 13.27
CA GLN A 344 -4.06 6.39 13.34
C GLN A 344 -5.13 6.55 12.25
N TYR A 345 -5.46 7.78 11.84
CA TYR A 345 -6.57 8.07 10.94
C TYR A 345 -6.07 8.60 9.60
N THR A 346 -5.09 9.51 9.59
CA THR A 346 -4.55 10.09 8.35
C THR A 346 -3.90 9.02 7.47
N VAL A 347 -4.15 9.07 6.16
CA VAL A 347 -3.60 8.07 5.22
C VAL A 347 -2.11 8.29 4.98
N GLU A 348 -1.68 9.55 4.99
CA GLU A 348 -0.27 9.91 4.82
C GLU A 348 0.56 9.33 5.98
N ARG A 349 1.78 8.85 5.67
CA ARG A 349 2.70 8.15 6.58
C ARG A 349 2.28 6.73 7.01
N ARG A 350 1.01 6.35 6.87
CA ARG A 350 0.55 4.96 7.09
C ARG A 350 0.74 4.10 5.85
N PHE A 351 0.58 4.69 4.67
CA PHE A 351 0.66 3.99 3.39
C PHE A 351 1.71 4.63 2.48
N GLU A 352 2.35 3.81 1.67
CA GLU A 352 3.32 4.23 0.65
C GLU A 352 2.64 4.36 -0.71
N ARG A 353 3.19 5.22 -1.59
CA ARG A 353 2.77 5.37 -3.00
C ARG A 353 1.26 5.58 -3.20
N ILE A 354 0.65 6.43 -2.37
CA ILE A 354 -0.79 6.75 -2.43
C ILE A 354 -1.13 7.39 -3.78
N ASN A 355 -2.04 6.79 -4.55
CA ASN A 355 -2.44 7.24 -5.90
C ASN A 355 -1.27 7.46 -6.88
N GLN A 356 -0.18 6.70 -6.74
CA GLN A 356 0.96 6.76 -7.66
C GLN A 356 0.94 5.58 -8.64
N HIS A 357 -0.14 5.45 -9.42
CA HIS A 357 -0.21 4.48 -10.54
C HIS A 357 -0.54 5.18 -11.86
N PRO A 358 -0.23 4.57 -13.02
CA PRO A 358 -0.35 5.23 -14.34
C PRO A 358 -1.77 5.71 -14.64
N ASP A 359 -2.77 4.92 -14.25
CA ASP A 359 -4.19 5.20 -14.46
C ASP A 359 -4.85 5.88 -13.26
N ALA A 360 -4.07 6.47 -12.35
CA ALA A 360 -4.59 7.12 -11.15
C ALA A 360 -5.42 8.35 -11.54
N GLY A 361 -6.73 8.14 -11.61
CA GLY A 361 -7.71 9.19 -11.86
C GLY A 361 -7.89 10.09 -10.64
N THR A 362 -8.49 11.26 -10.87
CA THR A 362 -8.87 12.22 -9.83
C THR A 362 -9.92 11.69 -8.86
N HIS A 363 -10.54 10.54 -9.14
CA HIS A 363 -11.56 9.87 -8.33
C HIS A 363 -11.15 8.48 -7.83
N SER A 364 -9.85 8.21 -7.74
CA SER A 364 -9.34 6.91 -7.30
C SER A 364 -8.75 6.99 -5.89
N PHE A 365 -8.82 5.89 -5.15
CA PHE A 365 -8.02 5.69 -3.94
C PHE A 365 -7.23 4.40 -4.08
N SER A 366 -5.91 4.48 -4.01
CA SER A 366 -5.02 3.35 -4.13
C SER A 366 -3.80 3.52 -3.22
N ILE A 367 -3.23 2.39 -2.81
CA ILE A 367 -2.01 2.33 -2.01
C ILE A 367 -0.99 1.41 -2.67
N GLY A 368 0.29 1.73 -2.55
CA GLY A 368 1.37 0.87 -3.01
C GLY A 368 1.48 -0.39 -2.16
N ILE A 369 1.67 -1.53 -2.82
CA ILE A 369 2.00 -2.78 -2.15
C ILE A 369 3.51 -2.82 -1.92
N THR A 370 3.93 -2.91 -0.67
CA THR A 370 5.34 -2.90 -0.28
C THR A 370 5.99 -4.28 -0.36
N GLU A 371 5.19 -5.35 -0.30
CA GLU A 371 5.66 -6.71 -0.55
C GLU A 371 5.89 -6.93 -2.05
N VAL A 372 6.98 -7.63 -2.37
CA VAL A 372 7.24 -8.05 -3.74
C VAL A 372 6.36 -9.25 -4.08
N LEU A 373 5.42 -9.04 -5.02
CA LEU A 373 4.53 -10.07 -5.51
C LEU A 373 5.11 -10.69 -6.78
N ASN A 374 5.15 -12.02 -6.82
CA ASN A 374 5.53 -12.76 -8.02
C ASN A 374 4.29 -12.99 -8.89
N THR A 375 4.38 -12.61 -10.15
CA THR A 375 3.34 -12.85 -11.15
C THR A 375 3.70 -14.05 -12.00
N ASN A 376 2.76 -14.99 -12.15
CA ASN A 376 2.87 -16.12 -13.05
C ASN A 376 2.54 -15.69 -14.48
N LEU A 377 3.56 -15.70 -15.33
CA LEU A 377 3.46 -15.36 -16.74
C LEU A 377 3.76 -16.60 -17.59
N LEU A 378 2.95 -16.83 -18.61
CA LEU A 378 3.15 -17.88 -19.61
C LEU A 378 3.51 -17.24 -20.94
N LEU A 379 4.70 -17.53 -21.45
CA LEU A 379 5.13 -17.11 -22.78
C LEU A 379 5.06 -18.32 -23.73
N GLU A 380 4.38 -18.17 -24.86
CA GLU A 380 4.49 -19.08 -26.00
C GLU A 380 5.29 -18.40 -27.10
N LEU A 381 6.37 -19.04 -27.54
CA LEU A 381 7.31 -18.53 -28.53
C LEU A 381 7.35 -19.45 -29.74
N SER A 382 7.33 -18.85 -30.93
CA SER A 382 7.63 -19.52 -32.19
C SER A 382 9.15 -19.55 -32.40
N ALA A 383 9.82 -20.45 -31.68
CA ALA A 383 11.29 -20.64 -31.68
C ALA A 383 11.63 -22.11 -31.40
N ASP A 384 12.83 -22.54 -31.77
CA ASP A 384 13.29 -23.93 -31.59
C ASP A 384 13.82 -24.18 -30.19
N ASP A 385 14.58 -23.23 -29.64
CA ASP A 385 15.03 -23.31 -28.26
C ASP A 385 15.16 -21.92 -27.63
N ILE A 386 15.50 -21.90 -26.35
CA ILE A 386 15.70 -20.65 -25.63
C ILE A 386 16.75 -20.78 -24.54
N GLU A 387 17.60 -19.77 -24.46
CA GLU A 387 18.64 -19.62 -23.45
C GLU A 387 18.25 -18.51 -22.46
N TYR A 388 18.55 -18.72 -21.18
CA TYR A 388 18.34 -17.74 -20.13
C TYR A 388 19.67 -17.10 -19.73
N VAL A 389 19.81 -15.80 -19.99
CA VAL A 389 21.02 -15.03 -19.74
C VAL A 389 20.75 -14.04 -18.61
N TYR A 390 21.21 -14.35 -17.40
CA TYR A 390 21.11 -13.45 -16.26
C TYR A 390 22.43 -12.70 -16.03
N GLN A 391 22.32 -11.46 -15.57
CA GLN A 391 23.48 -10.62 -15.26
C GLN A 391 23.82 -10.73 -13.77
N ARG A 392 25.12 -10.76 -13.48
CA ARG A 392 25.64 -10.86 -12.12
C ARG A 392 26.69 -9.77 -11.89
N SER A 393 26.39 -8.88 -10.95
CA SER A 393 27.31 -7.84 -10.50
C SER A 393 27.55 -7.93 -8.98
N PRO A 394 28.78 -7.65 -8.50
CA PRO A 394 29.05 -7.54 -7.08
C PRO A 394 28.41 -6.26 -6.49
N GLY A 395 27.95 -6.36 -5.24
CA GLY A 395 27.38 -5.23 -4.49
C GLY A 395 28.03 -5.09 -3.11
N GLN A 396 27.97 -3.88 -2.55
CA GLN A 396 28.53 -3.55 -1.24
C GLN A 396 27.53 -2.77 -0.39
N ILE A 397 27.36 -3.17 0.87
CA ILE A 397 26.61 -2.38 1.86
C ILE A 397 27.50 -1.23 2.31
N LEU A 398 27.07 0.00 2.09
CA LEU A 398 27.81 1.20 2.47
C LEU A 398 27.53 1.62 3.91
N ASN A 399 26.24 1.61 4.30
CA ASN A 399 25.81 2.08 5.61
C ASN A 399 24.53 1.38 6.07
N VAL A 400 24.39 1.21 7.37
CA VAL A 400 23.19 0.73 8.05
C VAL A 400 22.91 1.67 9.22
N THR A 401 21.83 2.45 9.13
CA THR A 401 21.40 3.35 10.20
C THR A 401 20.12 2.84 10.84
N ILE A 402 20.13 2.74 12.17
CA ILE A 402 18.95 2.35 12.96
C ILE A 402 18.86 3.36 14.12
N PRO A 403 17.95 4.34 14.04
CA PRO A 403 17.76 5.28 15.14
C PRO A 403 17.16 4.55 16.36
N THR A 404 17.39 5.10 17.55
CA THR A 404 16.73 4.64 18.77
C THR A 404 15.24 4.98 18.71
N PHE A 405 14.40 4.06 19.19
CA PHE A 405 12.95 4.20 19.18
C PHE A 405 12.36 3.66 20.49
N GLU A 406 11.17 4.14 20.84
CA GLU A 406 10.45 3.70 22.02
C GLU A 406 9.81 2.32 21.80
N ALA A 407 9.94 1.42 22.77
CA ALA A 407 9.37 0.08 22.68
C ALA A 407 7.82 0.14 22.71
N LEU A 408 7.18 -0.67 21.86
CA LEU A 408 5.72 -0.86 21.75
C LEU A 408 4.91 0.36 21.26
N THR A 409 5.39 1.59 21.45
CA THR A 409 4.74 2.82 20.96
C THR A 409 5.25 3.25 19.58
N GLN A 410 6.49 2.89 19.25
CA GLN A 410 7.13 3.16 17.97
C GLN A 410 7.67 1.85 17.35
N PHE A 411 7.94 1.89 16.05
CA PHE A 411 8.70 0.86 15.36
C PHE A 411 10.04 1.43 14.91
N GLY A 412 11.10 0.63 14.99
CA GLY A 412 12.41 1.02 14.49
C GLY A 412 12.48 0.87 12.98
N THR A 413 13.02 1.86 12.27
CA THR A 413 13.27 1.76 10.83
C THR A 413 14.77 1.64 10.60
N ALA A 414 15.20 0.50 10.05
CA ALA A 414 16.57 0.32 9.58
C ALA A 414 16.69 0.82 8.14
N THR A 415 17.51 1.84 7.91
CA THR A 415 17.83 2.33 6.58
C THR A 415 19.15 1.73 6.13
N ILE A 416 19.12 0.97 5.04
CA ILE A 416 20.28 0.25 4.51
C ILE A 416 20.60 0.83 3.14
N THR A 417 21.85 1.27 2.96
CA THR A 417 22.34 1.81 1.68
C THR A 417 23.31 0.80 1.05
N ILE A 418 23.00 0.39 -0.17
CA ILE A 418 23.75 -0.63 -0.93
C ILE A 418 24.19 0.01 -2.26
N LYS A 419 25.38 -0.35 -2.73
CA LYS A 419 25.93 0.11 -4.01
C LYS A 419 26.30 -1.08 -4.89
N ASN A 420 25.87 -1.04 -6.16
CA ASN A 420 26.40 -1.92 -7.21
C ASN A 420 27.82 -1.45 -7.57
N ILE A 421 28.80 -2.35 -7.43
CA ILE A 421 30.21 -2.08 -7.76
C ILE A 421 30.63 -2.79 -9.06
N GLY A 422 29.70 -3.45 -9.73
CA GLY A 422 29.87 -4.03 -11.06
C GLY A 422 29.58 -3.06 -12.21
N LYS A 423 29.76 -3.54 -13.43
CA LYS A 423 29.52 -2.79 -14.68
C LYS A 423 28.13 -3.03 -15.27
N LEU A 424 27.44 -4.07 -14.81
CA LEU A 424 26.14 -4.52 -15.32
C LEU A 424 25.05 -4.32 -14.26
N GLU A 425 23.82 -4.12 -14.71
CA GLU A 425 22.64 -4.16 -13.85
C GLU A 425 22.39 -5.61 -13.41
N ALA A 426 22.03 -5.82 -12.15
CA ALA A 426 21.83 -7.16 -11.60
C ALA A 426 20.80 -7.15 -10.47
N SER A 427 20.14 -8.29 -10.25
CA SER A 427 19.24 -8.48 -9.11
C SER A 427 20.01 -8.73 -7.82
N TYR A 428 19.52 -8.18 -6.70
CA TYR A 428 20.10 -8.37 -5.38
C TYR A 428 19.08 -8.91 -4.38
N SER A 429 19.58 -9.73 -3.45
CA SER A 429 18.83 -10.22 -2.29
C SER A 429 19.48 -9.70 -1.01
N LEU A 430 18.70 -9.00 -0.19
CA LEU A 430 19.10 -8.57 1.14
C LEU A 430 18.41 -9.45 2.18
N THR A 431 19.18 -10.15 3.02
CA THR A 431 18.60 -11.01 4.07
C THR A 431 19.06 -10.63 5.48
N LYS A 432 18.09 -10.58 6.41
CA LYS A 432 18.30 -10.37 7.85
C LYS A 432 17.99 -11.65 8.60
N LYS A 433 19.03 -12.43 8.96
CA LYS A 433 18.86 -13.80 9.47
C LYS A 433 18.75 -13.92 11.00
N ARG A 434 19.35 -13.02 11.78
CA ARG A 434 19.38 -13.15 13.25
C ARG A 434 18.95 -11.86 13.92
N ILE A 435 17.86 -11.94 14.67
CA ILE A 435 17.47 -10.92 15.63
C ILE A 435 17.34 -11.61 16.98
N ALA A 436 17.93 -11.03 18.04
CA ALA A 436 17.79 -11.53 19.41
C ALA A 436 16.29 -11.70 19.78
N ALA A 437 16.00 -12.68 20.64
CA ALA A 437 14.74 -13.43 20.82
C ALA A 437 13.40 -12.68 21.06
N ALA A 438 13.32 -11.36 20.86
CA ALA A 438 12.15 -10.53 21.16
C ALA A 438 11.74 -9.57 20.02
N ARG A 439 12.01 -9.90 18.75
CA ARG A 439 11.68 -9.01 17.61
C ARG A 439 11.05 -9.79 16.45
N ARG A 440 9.98 -9.24 15.83
CA ARG A 440 9.28 -9.87 14.70
C ARG A 440 10.15 -9.84 13.42
N ARG A 441 10.01 -10.87 12.57
CA ARG A 441 10.58 -10.89 11.20
C ARG A 441 9.71 -10.01 10.31
N HIS A 442 10.34 -9.24 9.41
CA HIS A 442 9.65 -8.38 8.44
C HIS A 442 10.08 -8.73 7.01
N THR A 443 9.20 -8.43 6.06
CA THR A 443 9.25 -8.74 4.63
C THR A 443 10.29 -7.92 3.84
N TRP A 444 10.66 -8.46 2.68
CA TRP A 444 11.79 -8.03 1.85
C TRP A 444 11.39 -6.98 0.80
N ARG A 445 12.30 -6.06 0.48
CA ARG A 445 12.23 -5.24 -0.74
C ARG A 445 13.25 -5.76 -1.76
N VAL A 446 12.87 -5.74 -3.02
CA VAL A 446 13.76 -5.99 -4.18
C VAL A 446 14.07 -4.65 -4.82
N GLY A 447 15.29 -4.49 -5.33
CA GLY A 447 15.67 -3.33 -6.12
C GLY A 447 16.75 -3.73 -7.10
N ALA A 448 16.65 -3.24 -8.34
CA ALA A 448 17.67 -3.38 -9.37
C ALA A 448 18.45 -2.05 -9.49
N PRO A 449 19.62 -1.91 -8.83
CA PRO A 449 20.45 -0.72 -8.95
C PRO A 449 21.26 -0.75 -10.27
N SER A 450 21.14 0.32 -11.07
CA SER A 450 21.85 0.51 -12.34
C SER A 450 23.37 0.70 -12.15
N SER A 451 24.15 0.41 -13.20
CA SER A 451 25.63 0.38 -13.15
C SER A 451 26.32 1.75 -13.22
N THR A 452 25.58 2.84 -13.45
CA THR A 452 26.13 4.20 -13.54
C THR A 452 25.19 5.22 -12.90
N SER A 453 25.29 5.41 -11.58
CA SER A 453 24.70 6.57 -10.88
C SER A 453 25.80 7.44 -10.27
N SER A 454 26.56 8.10 -11.15
CA SER A 454 27.34 9.29 -10.82
C SER A 454 27.05 10.36 -11.87
N SER A 455 25.80 10.83 -11.89
CA SER A 455 25.44 12.14 -12.43
C SER A 455 24.29 12.67 -11.57
N HIS A 456 24.36 13.96 -11.25
CA HIS A 456 23.37 14.67 -10.44
C HIS A 456 21.98 14.54 -11.09
N HIS A 457 21.19 13.54 -10.70
CA HIS A 457 19.70 13.47 -10.71
C HIS A 457 19.22 12.02 -10.65
N GLN A 458 19.61 11.26 -9.61
CA GLN A 458 18.83 10.11 -9.11
C GLN A 458 19.30 9.82 -7.68
N PRO A 459 18.42 9.82 -6.66
CA PRO A 459 18.84 9.56 -5.29
C PRO A 459 19.28 8.09 -5.13
N PRO A 460 20.28 7.79 -4.28
CA PRO A 460 20.67 6.42 -3.98
C PRO A 460 19.46 5.62 -3.47
N GLN A 461 19.29 4.36 -3.91
CA GLN A 461 18.21 3.50 -3.42
C GLN A 461 18.35 3.29 -1.91
N GLN A 462 17.46 3.93 -1.14
CA GLN A 462 17.30 3.71 0.29
C GLN A 462 16.26 2.61 0.51
N GLN A 463 16.69 1.48 1.09
CA GLN A 463 15.75 0.47 1.60
C GLN A 463 15.48 0.71 3.07
N GLN A 464 14.19 0.80 3.42
CA GLN A 464 13.70 0.91 4.79
C GLN A 464 13.13 -0.44 5.25
N CYS A 465 13.51 -0.89 6.45
CA CYS A 465 13.00 -2.12 7.08
C CYS A 465 12.47 -1.82 8.49
N GLY A 466 11.21 -2.17 8.78
CA GLY A 466 10.63 -2.06 10.13
C GLY A 466 11.19 -3.09 11.11
N ILE A 467 11.26 -2.73 12.40
CA ILE A 467 11.63 -3.59 13.53
C ILE A 467 10.68 -3.28 14.69
N ALA A 468 9.83 -4.23 15.07
CA ALA A 468 9.03 -4.16 16.29
C ALA A 468 9.60 -5.06 17.40
N ALA A 469 9.64 -4.57 18.65
CA ALA A 469 9.98 -5.36 19.83
C ALA A 469 8.70 -5.98 20.43
N ALA A 470 8.74 -7.28 20.75
CA ALA A 470 7.67 -8.00 21.44
C ALA A 470 8.03 -8.15 22.94
N GLY A 471 7.05 -7.95 23.82
CA GLY A 471 7.19 -8.19 25.26
C GLY A 471 7.27 -9.69 25.58
N ASN A 472 8.02 -10.03 26.64
CA ASN A 472 8.29 -11.39 27.10
C ASN A 472 7.01 -12.17 27.44
N LEU A 473 6.85 -13.35 26.85
CA LEU A 473 6.06 -14.44 27.41
C LEU A 473 6.94 -15.67 27.52
N SER A 474 6.97 -16.21 28.73
CA SER A 474 7.85 -17.27 29.23
C SER A 474 7.73 -18.58 28.46
N SER A 475 8.88 -19.18 28.21
CA SER A 475 9.08 -20.53 27.69
C SER A 475 8.46 -21.62 28.58
N THR A 476 7.80 -22.60 27.96
CA THR A 476 7.91 -24.01 28.36
C THR A 476 7.89 -24.88 27.11
N SER A 477 8.87 -25.78 27.05
CA SER A 477 9.11 -26.76 26.01
C SER A 477 8.37 -28.07 26.31
N SER A 478 7.74 -28.67 25.30
CA SER A 478 7.52 -30.12 25.28
C SER A 478 7.80 -30.63 23.88
N LEU A 479 8.81 -31.49 23.79
CA LEU A 479 9.08 -32.36 22.65
C LEU A 479 7.89 -33.31 22.47
N GLU A 480 7.40 -33.45 21.24
CA GLU A 480 6.75 -34.68 20.82
C GLU A 480 7.23 -35.07 19.42
N GLN A 481 7.60 -36.33 19.34
CA GLN A 481 8.36 -37.00 18.31
C GLN A 481 7.36 -37.74 17.44
N GLN A 482 7.33 -37.51 16.12
CA GLN A 482 6.58 -38.39 15.22
C GLN A 482 7.33 -38.66 13.92
N GLN A 483 7.34 -39.97 13.65
CA GLN A 483 8.15 -40.76 12.75
C GLN A 483 7.73 -40.62 11.28
N GLU A 484 8.69 -40.78 10.37
CA GLU A 484 8.50 -40.86 8.92
C GLU A 484 7.60 -42.02 8.47
N LEU A 485 6.97 -41.84 7.31
CA LEU A 485 6.77 -42.90 6.29
C LEU A 485 6.60 -42.24 4.90
N PHE A 486 7.60 -42.39 4.04
CA PHE A 486 7.55 -42.08 2.60
C PHE A 486 7.17 -43.33 1.80
N PRO A 487 6.50 -43.18 0.64
CA PRO A 487 6.72 -44.05 -0.50
C PRO A 487 7.32 -43.29 -1.69
N LEU A 488 8.22 -44.00 -2.38
CA LEU A 488 9.06 -43.60 -3.50
C LEU A 488 8.24 -43.32 -4.78
N PHE A 489 8.50 -42.19 -5.45
CA PHE A 489 8.29 -42.04 -6.89
C PHE A 489 9.49 -41.33 -7.54
N LEU A 490 9.92 -41.88 -8.67
CA LEU A 490 11.11 -41.52 -9.45
C LEU A 490 11.04 -40.10 -10.02
N SER A 491 12.07 -39.29 -9.77
CA SER A 491 12.28 -37.94 -10.34
C SER A 491 13.21 -37.95 -11.56
N PRO A 492 12.94 -37.17 -12.63
CA PRO A 492 13.90 -36.90 -13.72
C PRO A 492 15.00 -35.89 -13.26
N PRO A 493 16.08 -35.67 -14.03
CA PRO A 493 17.35 -35.19 -13.48
C PRO A 493 17.33 -33.69 -13.09
N PRO A 494 18.19 -33.27 -12.15
CA PRO A 494 18.17 -31.92 -11.59
C PRO A 494 18.84 -30.91 -12.54
N PHE A 495 18.14 -29.81 -12.81
CA PHE A 495 18.76 -28.57 -13.28
C PHE A 495 19.69 -28.01 -12.19
N ARG A 496 20.95 -27.74 -12.54
CA ARG A 496 21.90 -27.07 -11.64
C ARG A 496 21.57 -25.58 -11.55
N PHE A 497 20.94 -25.16 -10.46
CA PHE A 497 20.83 -23.75 -10.10
C PHE A 497 22.17 -23.24 -9.55
N PHE A 498 22.71 -22.19 -10.17
CA PHE A 498 23.88 -21.47 -9.65
C PHE A 498 23.43 -20.36 -8.69
N PRO A 499 24.11 -20.16 -7.53
CA PRO A 499 23.66 -19.19 -6.53
C PRO A 499 23.91 -17.73 -6.95
N LEU A 500 22.88 -16.89 -6.76
CA LEU A 500 22.99 -15.43 -6.86
C LEU A 500 23.94 -14.85 -5.78
N PRO A 501 24.56 -13.69 -6.02
CA PRO A 501 25.33 -12.98 -4.99
C PRO A 501 24.38 -12.53 -3.87
N SER A 502 24.66 -12.97 -2.64
CA SER A 502 23.88 -12.64 -1.44
C SER A 502 24.72 -11.83 -0.47
N LEU A 503 24.20 -10.70 0.02
CA LEU A 503 24.79 -9.96 1.12
C LEU A 503 24.07 -10.36 2.42
N SER A 504 24.82 -10.85 3.41
CA SER A 504 24.29 -11.25 4.72
C SER A 504 24.83 -10.33 5.81
N LEU A 505 23.93 -9.74 6.61
CA LEU A 505 24.27 -9.03 7.83
C LEU A 505 24.18 -9.99 9.03
N ASP A 506 25.30 -10.19 9.72
CA ASP A 506 25.38 -11.00 10.94
C ASP A 506 25.30 -10.11 12.19
N ALA A 507 24.57 -10.56 13.21
CA ALA A 507 24.25 -9.76 14.40
C ALA A 507 25.47 -9.41 15.28
N SER A 508 26.64 -9.99 14.99
CA SER A 508 27.91 -9.70 15.65
C SER A 508 28.50 -8.32 15.31
N VAL A 509 28.04 -7.67 14.23
CA VAL A 509 28.46 -6.30 13.88
C VAL A 509 27.65 -5.24 14.65
N LEU A 510 26.50 -5.61 15.23
CA LEU A 510 25.62 -4.71 15.99
C LEU A 510 26.00 -4.55 17.49
N ALA A 511 27.08 -5.19 17.95
CA ALA A 511 27.47 -5.21 19.37
C ALA A 511 28.72 -4.37 19.72
N LYS A 512 29.23 -3.53 18.82
CA LYS A 512 30.40 -2.65 19.08
C LYS A 512 30.02 -1.18 19.25
N THR A 513 29.12 -0.88 20.18
CA THR A 513 28.91 0.48 20.73
C THR A 513 28.50 0.45 22.20
N LYS A 514 29.18 -0.38 23.00
CA LYS A 514 29.14 -0.26 24.47
C LYS A 514 30.54 -0.38 25.05
N GLY A 515 31.03 0.72 25.62
CA GLY A 515 32.13 0.70 26.57
C GLY A 515 33.31 1.59 26.23
N GLN A 516 33.16 2.91 26.37
CA GLN A 516 34.26 3.75 26.84
C GLN A 516 33.74 4.57 28.02
N ARG A 517 34.13 4.14 29.24
CA ARG A 517 34.23 5.01 30.42
C ARG A 517 35.35 6.01 30.13
N MET A 518 35.10 7.28 30.36
CA MET A 518 36.16 8.27 30.60
C MET A 518 36.26 8.54 32.10
N PRO A 519 37.46 8.93 32.60
CA PRO A 519 37.81 9.03 34.02
C PRO A 519 36.92 9.98 34.83
#